data_AF-A0A3L7UP59-F1
#
_entry.id   AF-A0A3L7UP59-F1
#
_cell.length_a   1.000
_cell.length_b   1.000
_cell.length_c   1.000
_cell.angle_alpha   90.00
_cell.angle_beta   90.00
_cell.angle_gamma   90.00
#
_symmetry.space_group_name_H-M   'P 1'
#
loop_
_entity.id
_entity.type
_entity.pdbx_description
1 polymer ?
#
loop_
_entity_poly.entity_id
_entity_poly.type
_entity_poly.pdbx_seq_one_letter_code
_entity_poly.pdbx_strand_id
1 'polypeptide(L)'
;MAIEDVGDRLRRATQALAAGSVPDAVTGGNAVAEWVGRIDRAAVRFTQDIDILLRREALPQAVVALEQAGFVFRHAAGIDFFPTVPTADFAMVFMS
;
A
#
# COMPACT_ATOMS: atom_id res chain seq x y z
N MET A 1 5.48 -4.47 20.47
CA MET A 1 4.55 -3.95 19.44
C MET A 1 4.87 -4.71 18.17
N ALA A 2 3.93 -5.50 17.65
CA ALA A 2 4.17 -6.30 16.44
C ALA A 2 4.02 -5.39 15.22
N ILE A 3 5.07 -5.35 14.40
CA ILE A 3 5.02 -4.77 13.07
C ILE A 3 4.04 -5.62 12.25
N GLU A 4 3.04 -4.99 11.63
CA GLU A 4 2.18 -5.68 10.66
C GLU A 4 3.06 -6.21 9.52
N ASP A 5 2.85 -7.47 9.14
CA ASP A 5 3.55 -8.07 8.02
C ASP A 5 3.20 -7.33 6.72
N VAL A 6 4.21 -7.01 5.91
CA VAL A 6 4.04 -6.26 4.65
C VAL A 6 3.02 -6.95 3.72
N GLY A 7 2.97 -8.29 3.73
CA GLY A 7 2.00 -9.07 2.97
C GLY A 7 0.56 -8.88 3.47
N ASP A 8 0.36 -8.83 4.78
CA ASP A 8 -0.96 -8.56 5.36
C ASP A 8 -1.44 -7.15 5.02
N ARG A 9 -0.54 -6.16 5.05
CA ARG A 9 -0.87 -4.80 4.64
C ARG A 9 -1.25 -4.70 3.17
N LEU A 10 -0.45 -5.31 2.28
CA LEU A 10 -0.73 -5.34 0.85
C LEU A 10 -2.08 -5.97 0.57
N ARG A 11 -2.38 -7.09 1.24
CA ARG A 11 -3.67 -7.77 1.15
C ARG A 11 -4.81 -6.88 1.61
N ARG A 12 -4.69 -6.17 2.74
CA ARG A 12 -5.73 -5.24 3.20
C ARG A 12 -5.96 -4.09 2.24
N ALA A 13 -4.89 -3.49 1.72
CA ALA A 13 -4.98 -2.37 0.78
C ALA A 13 -5.65 -2.79 -0.54
N THR A 14 -5.19 -3.87 -1.16
CA THR A 14 -5.75 -4.39 -2.42
C THR A 14 -7.21 -4.85 -2.25
N GLN A 15 -7.55 -5.48 -1.12
CA GLN A 15 -8.94 -5.83 -0.80
C GLN A 15 -9.83 -4.60 -0.66
N ALA A 16 -9.35 -3.53 -0.03
CA ALA A 16 -10.10 -2.29 0.11
C ALA A 16 -10.32 -1.61 -1.26
N LEU A 17 -9.28 -1.50 -2.07
CA LEU A 17 -9.37 -0.92 -3.41
C LEU A 17 -10.31 -1.72 -4.33
N ALA A 18 -10.22 -3.04 -4.30
CA ALA A 18 -11.14 -3.92 -5.02
C ALA A 18 -12.59 -3.75 -4.55
N ALA A 19 -12.84 -3.66 -3.24
CA ALA A 19 -14.17 -3.40 -2.69
C ALA A 19 -14.72 -2.02 -3.12
N GLY A 20 -13.84 -1.04 -3.29
CA GLY A 20 -14.15 0.29 -3.82
C GLY A 20 -14.28 0.35 -5.35
N SER A 21 -14.11 -0.76 -6.07
CA SER A 21 -14.04 -0.80 -7.55
C SER A 21 -12.96 0.14 -8.12
N VAL A 22 -11.87 0.33 -7.38
CA VAL A 22 -10.75 1.18 -7.77
C VAL A 22 -9.73 0.32 -8.53
N PRO A 23 -9.49 0.56 -9.83
CA PRO A 23 -8.47 -0.19 -10.56
C PRO A 23 -7.08 0.17 -10.03
N ASP A 24 -6.34 -0.84 -9.58
CA ASP A 24 -5.00 -0.71 -9.03
C ASP A 24 -4.02 -1.70 -9.65
N ALA A 25 -2.73 -1.36 -9.56
CA ALA A 25 -1.64 -2.29 -9.85
C ALA A 25 -0.57 -2.17 -8.77
N VAL A 26 -0.15 -3.29 -8.21
CA VAL A 26 0.99 -3.31 -7.28
C VAL A 26 2.28 -3.05 -8.07
N THR A 27 3.11 -2.12 -7.60
CA THR A 27 4.35 -1.70 -8.27
C THR A 27 5.55 -1.70 -7.31
N GLY A 28 6.73 -1.26 -7.77
CA GLY A 28 7.92 -1.12 -6.93
C GLY A 28 8.64 -2.43 -6.56
N GLY A 29 9.60 -2.34 -5.62
CA GLY A 29 10.38 -3.49 -5.13
C GLY A 29 9.53 -4.52 -4.37
N ASN A 30 8.34 -4.14 -3.93
CA ASN A 30 7.39 -5.01 -3.22
C ASN A 30 6.56 -5.92 -4.14
N ALA A 31 6.40 -5.56 -5.43
CA ALA A 31 5.86 -6.48 -6.43
C ALA A 31 6.75 -7.72 -6.61
N VAL A 32 8.06 -7.60 -6.34
CA VAL A 32 9.00 -8.72 -6.28
C VAL A 32 8.94 -9.44 -4.93
N ALA A 33 8.68 -8.75 -3.82
CA ALA A 33 8.57 -9.37 -2.49
C ALA A 33 7.29 -10.23 -2.32
N GLU A 34 6.18 -9.91 -3.00
CA GLU A 34 4.99 -10.77 -3.02
C GLU A 34 5.28 -12.11 -3.75
N TRP A 35 6.14 -12.07 -4.78
CA TRP A 35 6.56 -13.25 -5.53
C TRP A 35 7.75 -14.01 -4.89
N VAL A 36 8.69 -13.31 -4.27
CA VAL A 36 9.95 -13.84 -3.68
C VAL A 36 9.83 -14.09 -2.17
N GLY A 37 8.85 -13.51 -1.47
CA GLY A 37 8.59 -13.76 -0.04
C GLY A 37 8.11 -15.18 0.26
N ARG A 38 7.66 -15.92 -0.76
CA ARG A 38 7.48 -17.38 -0.70
C ARG A 38 8.79 -18.15 -0.55
N ILE A 39 9.93 -17.52 -0.87
CA ILE A 39 11.25 -18.16 -0.99
C ILE A 39 12.19 -17.74 0.15
N ASP A 40 12.20 -16.46 0.58
CA ASP A 40 13.05 -16.02 1.70
C ASP A 40 12.56 -14.74 2.41
N ARG A 41 12.15 -14.84 3.68
CA ARG A 41 11.77 -13.68 4.52
C ARG A 41 12.94 -12.73 4.80
N ALA A 42 14.19 -13.20 4.74
CA ALA A 42 15.38 -12.40 5.03
C ALA A 42 15.80 -11.49 3.86
N ALA A 43 15.26 -11.71 2.66
CA ALA A 43 15.45 -10.88 1.48
C ALA A 43 14.59 -9.59 1.50
N VAL A 44 13.59 -9.52 2.39
CA VAL A 44 12.82 -8.29 2.68
C VAL A 44 13.69 -7.38 3.55
N ARG A 45 14.73 -6.80 2.94
CA ARG A 45 15.59 -5.82 3.58
C ARG A 45 15.21 -4.44 3.04
N PHE A 46 14.55 -3.65 3.89
CA PHE A 46 14.50 -2.18 3.88
C PHE A 46 13.40 -1.41 3.12
N THR A 47 12.21 -1.98 2.89
CA THR A 47 11.00 -1.14 2.79
C THR A 47 9.82 -1.84 3.46
N GLN A 48 9.29 -1.20 4.51
CA GLN A 48 8.06 -1.61 5.20
C GLN A 48 6.81 -1.07 4.49
N ASP A 49 7.05 -0.26 3.46
CA ASP A 49 6.04 0.41 2.66
C ASP A 49 5.61 -0.48 1.49
N ILE A 50 4.42 -0.25 0.93
CA ILE A 50 3.93 -0.90 -0.30
C ILE A 50 3.67 0.16 -1.37
N ASP A 51 3.94 -0.16 -2.63
CA ASP A 51 3.75 0.78 -3.75
C ASP A 51 2.57 0.34 -4.61
N ILE A 52 1.58 1.23 -4.80
CA ILE A 52 0.38 0.97 -5.60
C ILE A 52 0.28 2.04 -6.69
N LEU A 53 0.10 1.62 -7.93
CA LEU A 53 -0.19 2.49 -9.05
C LEU A 53 -1.70 2.62 -9.23
N LEU A 54 -2.16 3.86 -9.32
CA LEU A 54 -3.56 4.20 -9.55
C LEU A 54 -3.67 5.22 -10.68
N ARG A 55 -4.82 5.25 -11.36
CA ARG A 55 -5.17 6.38 -12.23
C ARG A 55 -5.38 7.62 -11.38
N ARG A 56 -4.97 8.78 -11.89
CA ARG A 56 -5.06 10.03 -11.13
C ARG A 56 -6.48 10.38 -10.72
N GLU A 57 -7.44 10.10 -11.59
CA GLU A 57 -8.86 10.35 -11.37
C GLU A 57 -9.46 9.42 -10.32
N ALA A 58 -8.82 8.29 -10.04
CA ALA A 58 -9.27 7.30 -9.08
C ALA A 58 -8.80 7.58 -7.65
N LEU A 59 -7.88 8.53 -7.44
CA LEU A 59 -7.34 8.87 -6.11
C LEU A 59 -8.43 9.20 -5.09
N PRO A 60 -9.47 10.02 -5.39
CA PRO A 60 -10.53 10.30 -4.42
C PRO A 60 -11.30 9.05 -3.98
N GLN A 61 -11.52 8.10 -4.89
CA GLN A 61 -12.18 6.83 -4.59
C GLN A 61 -11.28 5.90 -3.77
N ALA A 62 -9.98 5.88 -4.09
CA ALA A 62 -8.97 5.14 -3.36
C ALA A 62 -8.86 5.61 -1.91
N VAL A 63 -8.89 6.93 -1.68
CA VAL A 63 -8.87 7.52 -0.33
C VAL A 63 -10.04 6.99 0.51
N VAL A 64 -11.26 7.06 -0.02
CA VAL A 64 -12.46 6.57 0.69
C VAL A 64 -12.34 5.09 1.03
N ALA A 65 -11.92 4.27 0.07
CA ALA A 65 -11.79 2.83 0.26
C ALA A 65 -10.71 2.48 1.31
N LEU A 66 -9.55 3.12 1.24
CA LEU A 66 -8.44 2.87 2.15
C LEU A 66 -8.72 3.40 3.56
N GLU A 67 -9.40 4.54 3.71
CA GLU A 67 -9.82 5.05 5.02
C GLU A 67 -10.79 4.11 5.73
N GLN A 68 -11.69 3.44 5.00
CA GLN A 68 -12.56 2.40 5.56
C GLN A 68 -11.78 1.18 6.06
N ALA A 69 -10.61 0.91 5.48
CA ALA A 69 -9.69 -0.14 5.92
C ALA A 69 -8.71 0.32 7.02
N GLY A 70 -8.87 1.53 7.55
CA GLY A 70 -8.08 2.08 8.65
C GLY A 70 -6.75 2.70 8.24
N PHE A 71 -6.54 2.94 6.94
CA PHE A 71 -5.44 3.76 6.45
C PHE A 71 -5.80 5.25 6.58
N VAL A 72 -4.80 6.12 6.59
CA VAL A 72 -5.01 7.58 6.68
C VAL A 72 -4.39 8.24 5.47
N PHE A 73 -5.13 9.03 4.70
CA PHE A 73 -4.53 9.74 3.57
C PHE A 73 -3.62 10.90 4.02
N ARG A 74 -2.46 11.01 3.37
CA ARG A 74 -1.51 12.10 3.52
C ARG A 74 -0.92 12.48 2.15
N HIS A 75 -0.67 13.77 1.98
CA HIS A 75 0.06 14.32 0.85
C HIS A 75 1.22 15.16 1.38
N ALA A 76 2.45 14.84 0.99
CA ALA A 76 3.64 15.60 1.36
C ALA A 76 4.72 15.47 0.28
N ALA A 77 5.52 16.52 0.09
CA ALA A 77 6.61 16.56 -0.90
C ALA A 77 6.20 16.14 -2.33
N GLY A 78 4.93 16.35 -2.70
CA GLY A 78 4.39 15.95 -4.01
C GLY A 78 4.04 14.46 -4.14
N ILE A 79 4.06 13.71 -3.04
CA ILE A 79 3.77 12.28 -2.98
C ILE A 79 2.50 12.06 -2.16
N ASP A 80 1.63 11.19 -2.69
CA ASP A 80 0.44 10.68 -2.01
C ASP A 80 0.77 9.37 -1.30
N PHE A 81 0.47 9.29 0.00
CA PHE A 81 0.75 8.10 0.79
C PHE A 81 -0.24 7.89 1.94
N PHE A 82 -0.29 6.65 2.43
CA PHE A 82 -1.31 6.18 3.36
C PHE A 82 -0.69 5.50 4.59
N PRO A 83 -0.40 6.25 5.68
CA PRO A 83 0.01 5.66 6.95
C PRO A 83 -0.98 4.67 7.57
N THR A 84 -0.47 3.66 8.25
CA THR A 84 -1.22 2.85 9.22
C THR A 84 -0.84 3.23 10.65
N VAL A 85 -1.71 3.89 11.40
CA VAL A 85 -1.49 4.20 12.83
C VAL A 85 -1.67 2.95 13.73
N PRO A 86 -0.83 2.74 14.78
CA PRO A 86 0.20 3.64 15.33
C PRO A 86 1.62 3.38 14.77
N THR A 87 1.75 2.57 13.72
CA THR A 87 3.03 2.16 13.12
C THR A 87 3.56 3.19 12.10
N ALA A 88 4.89 3.27 11.92
CA ALA A 88 5.56 4.25 11.04
C ALA A 88 5.63 3.73 9.59
N ASP A 89 4.48 3.32 9.08
CA ASP A 89 4.33 2.33 8.04
C ASP A 89 3.35 2.88 7.00
N PHE A 90 3.71 2.93 5.71
CA PHE A 90 2.97 3.71 4.71
C PHE A 90 2.73 2.94 3.40
N ALA A 91 1.60 3.17 2.71
CA ALA A 91 1.47 2.79 1.30
C ALA A 91 1.73 4.01 0.42
N MET A 92 2.69 3.95 -0.51
CA MET A 92 2.94 5.01 -1.48
C MET A 92 2.10 4.80 -2.73
N VAL A 93 1.48 5.87 -3.23
CA VAL A 93 0.71 5.83 -4.48
C VAL A 93 1.45 6.59 -5.57
N PHE A 94 1.74 5.88 -6.66
CA PHE A 94 2.22 6.49 -7.90
C PHE A 94 1.04 6.69 -8.85
N MET A 95 1.03 7.82 -9.54
CA MET A 95 -0.04 8.21 -10.45
C MET A 95 0.53 8.27 -11.87
N SER A 96 -0.10 7.54 -12.81
CA SER A 96 0.25 7.56 -14.24
C SER A 96 -0.53 8.62 -15.02
#